data_AF-A0A0F9R3Y6-F1
#
_entry.id   AF-A0A0F9R3Y6-F1
#
_cell.length_a   1.000
_cell.length_b   1.000
_cell.length_c   1.000
_cell.angle_alpha   90.00
_cell.angle_beta   90.00
_cell.angle_gamma   90.00
#
_symmetry.space_group_name_H-M   'P 1'
#
loop_
_entity.id
_entity.type
_entity.pdbx_description
1 polymer ?
#
loop_
_entity_poly.entity_id
_entity_poly.type
_entity_poly.pdbx_seq_one_letter_code
_entity_poly.pdbx_strand_id
1 'polypeptide(L)'
;MPIVTTHWHNVGDGVSYCRFGTNSHVYVAGSLFGGIDCLACILHSEGMTATFQTRTEMIAHLEEHRNAGHSVEEHPFNRLREEIEEYGDLMEYNKGNPA
;
A
#
# COMPACT_ATOMS: atom_id res chain seq x y z
N MET A 1 22.92 -22.97 8.53
CA MET A 1 22.68 -22.03 7.40
C MET A 1 22.04 -20.80 7.99
N PRO A 2 22.63 -19.61 7.90
CA PRO A 2 21.98 -18.43 8.45
C PRO A 2 20.82 -18.03 7.55
N ILE A 3 19.63 -18.02 8.13
CA ILE A 3 18.42 -17.45 7.56
C ILE A 3 18.70 -15.96 7.44
N VAL A 4 18.70 -15.44 6.22
CA VAL A 4 18.85 -14.02 5.95
C VAL A 4 17.50 -13.38 6.28
N THR A 5 17.22 -13.23 7.57
CA THR A 5 16.04 -12.51 8.04
C THR A 5 16.35 -11.03 7.86
N THR A 6 16.07 -10.52 6.65
CA THR A 6 16.05 -9.08 6.44
C THR A 6 14.89 -8.55 7.28
N HIS A 7 15.19 -8.18 8.53
CA HIS A 7 14.25 -7.53 9.42
C HIS A 7 13.98 -6.14 8.86
N TRP A 8 12.90 -6.01 8.10
CA TRP A 8 12.38 -4.72 7.67
C TRP A 8 11.44 -4.17 8.75
N HIS A 9 11.98 -3.87 9.93
CA HIS A 9 11.25 -3.04 10.87
C HIS A 9 11.27 -1.62 10.32
N ASN A 10 10.13 -1.11 9.84
CA ASN A 10 9.77 0.31 9.88
C ASN A 10 8.31 0.48 9.41
N VAL A 11 7.40 0.47 10.39
CA VAL A 11 6.04 1.01 10.24
C VAL A 11 6.16 2.53 10.38
N GLY A 12 6.41 3.22 9.26
CA GLY A 12 6.54 4.68 9.19
C GLY A 12 7.35 5.13 7.98
N ASP A 13 6.76 6.01 7.17
CA ASP A 13 7.43 6.87 6.19
C ASP A 13 8.48 6.22 5.26
N GLY A 14 8.07 5.55 4.18
CA GLY A 14 9.00 5.25 3.08
C GLY A 14 8.72 4.03 2.21
N VAL A 15 7.71 3.23 2.55
CA VAL A 15 7.39 2.01 1.79
C VAL A 15 6.44 2.31 0.64
N SER A 16 6.93 2.18 -0.59
CA SER A 16 6.07 2.05 -1.78
C SER A 16 5.77 0.58 -2.06
N TYR A 17 4.49 0.23 -2.15
CA TYR A 17 4.03 -1.10 -2.57
C TYR A 17 4.15 -1.26 -4.08
N CYS A 18 3.86 -0.20 -4.84
CA CYS A 18 4.12 -0.12 -6.27
C CYS A 18 4.38 1.32 -6.70
N ARG A 19 4.90 1.53 -7.90
CA ARG A 19 5.14 2.86 -8.50
C ARG A 19 4.64 2.87 -9.94
N PHE A 20 4.37 4.06 -10.47
CA PHE A 20 4.10 4.21 -11.90
C PHE A 20 5.28 3.68 -12.71
N GLY A 21 4.99 2.86 -13.71
CA GLY A 21 5.99 2.28 -14.58
C GLY A 21 5.35 1.54 -15.75
N THR A 22 6.18 0.93 -16.59
CA THR A 22 5.74 0.21 -17.80
C THR A 22 4.70 -0.89 -17.50
N ASN A 23 4.76 -1.47 -16.30
CA ASN A 23 3.91 -2.59 -15.89
C ASN A 23 2.91 -2.22 -14.77
N SER A 24 2.83 -0.95 -14.39
CA SER A 24 1.92 -0.49 -13.33
C SER A 24 1.43 0.93 -13.61
N HIS A 25 0.11 1.06 -13.74
CA HIS A 25 -0.58 2.34 -13.89
C HIS A 25 -0.98 2.95 -12.54
N VAL A 26 -0.52 2.37 -11.43
CA VAL A 26 -0.83 2.84 -10.08
C VAL A 26 0.45 3.06 -9.28
N TYR A 27 0.36 3.96 -8.29
CA TYR A 27 1.39 4.18 -7.29
C TYR A 27 0.73 4.06 -5.92
N VAL A 28 1.09 3.00 -5.18
CA VAL A 28 0.65 2.77 -3.81
C VAL A 28 1.80 2.93 -2.82
N ALA A 29 1.58 3.69 -1.74
CA ALA A 29 2.56 3.89 -0.66
C ALA A 29 1.87 4.00 0.70
N GLY A 30 2.62 3.73 1.78
CA GLY A 30 2.14 4.05 3.13
C GLY A 30 1.94 5.56 3.31
N SER A 31 0.85 5.95 3.97
CA SER A 31 0.53 7.36 4.23
C SER A 31 1.29 7.90 5.44
N LEU A 32 1.72 9.17 5.36
CA LEU A 32 2.37 9.89 6.47
C LEU A 32 1.43 10.12 7.67
N PHE A 33 0.12 10.07 7.43
CA PHE A 33 -0.91 10.32 8.43
C PHE A 33 -1.60 9.03 8.91
N GLY A 34 -1.05 7.87 8.54
CA GLY A 34 -1.67 6.56 8.77
C GLY A 34 -2.59 6.16 7.61
N GLY A 35 -2.65 4.85 7.33
CA GLY A 35 -3.30 4.32 6.14
C GLY A 35 -2.35 4.05 4.98
N ILE A 36 -2.93 3.72 3.83
CA ILE A 36 -2.25 3.44 2.56
C ILE A 36 -2.84 4.33 1.48
N ASP A 37 -1.97 5.05 0.78
CA ASP A 37 -2.32 5.99 -0.26
C ASP A 37 -2.18 5.34 -1.63
N CYS A 38 -3.22 5.44 -2.45
CA CYS A 38 -3.16 5.31 -3.89
C CYS A 38 -3.01 6.71 -4.49
N LEU A 39 -1.80 7.03 -4.95
CA LEU A 39 -1.47 8.35 -5.48
C LEU A 39 -1.98 8.51 -6.92
N ALA A 40 -2.53 9.69 -7.20
CA ALA A 40 -3.14 10.04 -8.48
C ALA A 40 -4.20 9.04 -8.97
N CYS A 41 -5.06 8.59 -8.06
CA CYS A 41 -6.13 7.66 -8.34
C CYS A 41 -7.26 8.33 -9.14
N ILE A 42 -7.54 7.82 -10.33
CA ILE A 42 -8.61 8.32 -11.20
C ILE A 42 -9.98 7.72 -10.88
N LEU A 43 -10.04 6.61 -10.13
CA LEU A 43 -11.28 5.91 -9.85
C LEU A 43 -12.06 6.57 -8.71
N HIS A 44 -11.39 6.92 -7.62
CA HIS A 44 -12.05 7.36 -6.38
C HIS A 44 -11.75 8.82 -6.00
N SER A 45 -10.76 9.46 -6.64
CA SER A 45 -10.29 10.80 -6.25
C SER A 45 -9.99 11.72 -7.41
N GLU A 46 -10.53 11.45 -8.61
CA GLU A 46 -10.40 12.32 -9.80
C GLU A 46 -8.95 12.73 -10.13
N GLY A 47 -7.99 11.83 -9.90
CA GLY A 47 -6.56 12.06 -10.12
C GLY A 47 -5.81 12.64 -8.90
N MET A 48 -6.49 12.79 -7.75
CA MET A 48 -5.88 13.11 -6.45
C MET A 48 -5.49 11.82 -5.69
N THR A 49 -5.06 11.94 -4.44
CA THR A 49 -4.75 10.79 -3.58
C THR A 49 -6.01 10.20 -2.95
N ALA A 50 -6.15 8.88 -3.01
CA ALA A 50 -7.14 8.12 -2.26
C ALA A 50 -6.46 7.37 -1.11
N THR A 51 -6.91 7.58 0.13
CA THR A 51 -6.33 6.98 1.33
C THR A 51 -7.27 5.93 1.91
N PHE A 52 -6.73 4.76 2.24
CA PHE A 52 -7.46 3.62 2.81
C PHE A 52 -6.91 3.28 4.19
N GLN A 53 -7.79 2.91 5.13
CA GLN A 53 -7.39 2.66 6.51
C GLN A 53 -7.02 1.20 6.75
N THR A 54 -7.47 0.30 5.89
CA THR A 54 -7.11 -1.12 5.97
C THR A 54 -6.38 -1.63 4.73
N ARG A 55 -5.58 -2.67 4.93
CA ARG A 55 -4.90 -3.38 3.84
C ARG A 55 -5.90 -4.07 2.92
N THR A 56 -6.98 -4.62 3.47
CA THR A 56 -8.07 -5.25 2.73
C THR A 56 -8.78 -4.26 1.82
N GLU A 57 -9.05 -3.03 2.30
CA GLU A 57 -9.61 -1.96 1.48
C GLU A 57 -8.69 -1.60 0.31
N MET A 58 -7.38 -1.49 0.56
CA MET A 58 -6.40 -1.25 -0.50
C MET A 58 -6.34 -2.40 -1.51
N ILE A 59 -6.41 -3.66 -1.07
CA ILE A 59 -6.46 -4.83 -1.97
C ILE A 59 -7.70 -4.76 -2.86
N ALA A 60 -8.87 -4.52 -2.28
CA ALA A 60 -10.12 -4.38 -3.05
C ALA A 60 -10.02 -3.24 -4.07
N HIS A 61 -9.43 -2.10 -3.67
CA HIS A 61 -9.21 -0.98 -4.57
C HIS A 61 -8.25 -1.29 -5.72
N LEU A 62 -7.18 -2.05 -5.48
CA LEU A 62 -6.29 -2.50 -6.54
C LEU A 62 -6.99 -3.46 -7.52
N GLU A 63 -7.94 -4.28 -7.04
CA GLU A 63 -8.79 -5.08 -7.92
C GLU A 63 -9.72 -4.22 -8.78
N GLU A 64 -10.27 -3.12 -8.24
CA GLU A 64 -11.04 -2.15 -9.04
C GLU A 64 -10.21 -1.57 -10.18
N HIS A 65 -8.94 -1.24 -9.92
CA HIS A 65 -8.02 -0.80 -10.97
C HIS A 65 -7.84 -1.87 -12.06
N ARG A 66 -7.61 -3.14 -11.68
CA ARG A 66 -7.52 -4.24 -12.66
C ARG A 66 -8.81 -4.43 -13.45
N ASN A 67 -9.96 -4.36 -12.79
CA ASN A 67 -11.28 -4.49 -13.40
C ASN A 67 -11.60 -3.34 -14.35
N ALA A 68 -11.06 -2.14 -14.09
CA ALA A 68 -11.13 -0.99 -14.98
C ALA A 68 -10.15 -1.06 -16.17
N GLY A 69 -9.32 -2.11 -16.25
CA GLY A 69 -8.33 -2.31 -17.31
C GLY A 69 -6.96 -1.71 -17.04
N HIS A 70 -6.71 -1.18 -15.83
CA HIS A 70 -5.39 -0.72 -15.44
C HIS A 70 -4.48 -1.90 -15.12
N SER A 71 -3.25 -1.85 -15.65
CA SER A 71 -2.21 -2.79 -15.23
C SER A 71 -1.78 -2.49 -13.79
N VAL A 72 -1.87 -3.49 -12.92
CA VAL A 72 -1.37 -3.48 -11.54
C VAL A 72 -0.61 -4.79 -11.33
N GLU A 73 0.66 -4.69 -10.95
CA GLU A 73 1.51 -5.86 -10.69
C GLU A 73 0.94 -6.75 -9.56
N GLU A 74 1.36 -8.01 -9.48
CA GLU A 74 0.88 -8.94 -8.43
C GLU A 74 1.59 -8.72 -7.09
N HIS A 75 2.83 -8.24 -7.11
CA HIS A 75 3.65 -8.04 -5.92
C HIS A 75 2.97 -7.19 -4.81
N PRO A 76 2.26 -6.08 -5.11
CA PRO A 76 1.54 -5.30 -4.11
C PRO A 76 0.46 -6.10 -3.39
N PHE A 77 -0.28 -6.97 -4.10
CA PHE A 77 -1.31 -7.81 -3.50
C PHE A 77 -0.71 -8.81 -2.52
N ASN A 78 0.35 -9.50 -2.94
CA ASN A 78 1.02 -10.48 -2.08
C ASN A 78 1.58 -9.83 -0.83
N ARG A 79 2.25 -8.68 -0.99
CA ARG A 79 2.78 -7.92 0.14
C ARG A 79 1.70 -7.48 1.12
N LEU A 80 0.59 -6.92 0.62
CA LEU A 80 -0.52 -6.50 1.48
C LEU A 80 -1.13 -7.69 2.24
N ARG A 81 -1.25 -8.85 1.61
CA ARG A 81 -1.73 -10.09 2.27
C ARG A 81 -0.75 -10.58 3.34
N GLU A 82 0.55 -10.62 3.04
CA GLU A 82 1.59 -10.99 4.00
C GLU A 82 1.56 -10.05 5.23
N GLU A 83 1.41 -8.75 5.01
CA GLU A 83 1.32 -7.78 6.10
C GLU A 83 0.01 -7.88 6.91
N ILE A 84 -1.10 -8.33 6.30
CA ILE A 84 -2.33 -8.66 7.05
C ILE A 84 -2.06 -9.82 8.01
N GLU A 85 -1.36 -10.86 7.55
CA GLU A 85 -1.03 -12.02 8.38
C GLU A 85 -0.03 -11.66 9.49
N GLU A 86 0.94 -10.80 9.20
CA GLU A 86 2.01 -10.42 10.14
C GLU A 86 1.59 -9.34 11.15
N TYR A 87 0.85 -8.32 10.70
CA TYR A 87 0.55 -7.11 11.48
C TYR A 87 -0.95 -6.84 11.69
N GLY A 88 -1.82 -7.62 11.03
CA GLY A 88 -3.26 -7.36 11.02
C GLY A 88 -3.70 -6.41 9.91
N ASP A 89 -5.01 -6.21 9.78
CA ASP A 89 -5.58 -5.49 8.64
C ASP A 89 -5.52 -3.96 8.77
N LEU A 90 -5.60 -3.44 9.99
CA LEU A 90 -5.65 -2.00 10.26
C LEU A 90 -4.26 -1.36 10.14
N MET A 91 -4.17 -0.25 9.42
CA MET A 91 -2.97 0.60 9.39
C MET A 91 -3.07 1.64 10.50
N GLU A 92 -2.61 1.31 11.70
CA GLU A 92 -2.59 2.27 12.80
C GLU A 92 -1.57 3.39 12.55
N TYR A 93 -2.00 4.64 12.80
CA TYR A 93 -1.09 5.77 12.88
C TYR A 93 -0.18 5.60 14.10
N ASN A 94 1.13 5.43 13.87
CA ASN A 94 2.10 5.40 14.95
C ASN A 94 2.22 6.83 15.52
N LYS A 95 1.46 7.15 16.59
CA LYS A 95 1.63 8.37 17.39
C LYS A 95 2.97 8.32 18.14
N GLY A 96 4.08 8.53 17.45
CA GLY A 96 5.38 8.79 18.06
C GLY A 96 6.16 9.67 17.11
N ASN A 97 6.24 10.99 17.30
CA ASN A 97 6.78 11.66 18.48
C ASN A 97 6.28 13.12 18.50
N PRO A 98 5.54 13.61 19.52
CA PRO A 98 5.42 15.05 19.70
C PRO A 98 6.79 15.62 20.03
N ALA A 99 7.24 16.56 19.19
CA ALA A 99 8.33 17.54 19.33
C ALA A 99 9.29 17.40 20.53
#